data_AF-A0A2L0F907-F1
#
_entry.id   AF-A0A2L0F907-F1
#
_cell.length_a   1.000
_cell.length_b   1.000
_cell.length_c   1.000
_cell.angle_alpha   90.00
_cell.angle_beta   90.00
_cell.angle_gamma   90.00
#
_symmetry.space_group_name_H-M   'P 1'
#
loop_
_entity.id
_entity.type
_entity.pdbx_description
1 polymer ?
#
loop_
_entity_poly.entity_id
_entity_poly.type
_entity_poly.pdbx_seq_one_letter_code
_entity_poly.pdbx_strand_id
1 'polypeptide(L)' 'MATGSSNREIAEALGTAEGTVKNHASSIFAKLGVRDRTRAVLRGLELGYI' A
#
# COMPACT_ATOMS: atom_id res chain seq x y z
N MET A 1 -10.22 12.17 2.45
CA MET A 1 -8.79 12.15 2.84
C MET A 1 -8.43 10.70 3.11
N ALA A 2 -7.47 10.13 2.39
CA ALA A 2 -7.06 8.75 2.61
C ALA A 2 -6.37 8.63 3.97
N THR A 3 -7.14 8.38 5.03
CA THR A 3 -6.64 8.06 6.37
C THR A 3 -6.09 6.63 6.34
N GLY A 4 -5.04 6.44 5.54
CA GLY A 4 -4.39 5.17 5.40
C GLY A 4 -3.56 4.90 6.64
N SER A 5 -3.79 3.77 7.29
CA SER A 5 -2.91 3.27 8.35
C SER A 5 -1.44 3.27 7.88
N SER A 6 -0.55 3.58 8.81
CA SER A 6 0.89 3.43 8.62
C SER A 6 1.25 1.93 8.47
N ASN A 7 2.37 1.64 7.83
CA ASN A 7 2.84 0.26 7.70
C ASN A 7 3.06 -0.40 9.07
N ARG A 8 3.36 0.40 10.10
CA ARG A 8 3.50 -0.06 11.48
C ARG A 8 2.16 -0.47 12.08
N GLU A 9 1.12 0.35 11.94
CA GLU A 9 -0.21 0.00 12.44
C GLU A 9 -0.78 -1.23 11.72
N ILE A 10 -0.55 -1.34 10.40
CA ILE A 10 -0.93 -2.53 9.63
C ILE A 10 -0.15 -3.76 10.13
N ALA A 11 1.14 -3.60 10.42
CA ALA A 11 1.98 -4.66 10.94
C ALA A 11 1.50 -5.14 12.31
N GLU A 12 1.21 -4.20 13.22
CA GLU A 12 0.65 -4.49 14.55
C GLU A 12 -0.73 -5.17 14.45
N ALA A 13 -1.62 -4.69 13.58
CA ALA A 13 -2.95 -5.27 13.37
C ALA A 13 -2.90 -6.69 12.77
N LEU A 14 -1.92 -6.98 11.91
CA LEU A 14 -1.74 -8.28 11.26
C LEU A 14 -0.77 -9.21 12.02
N GLY A 15 -0.19 -8.77 13.14
CA GLY A 15 0.82 -9.54 13.87
C GLY A 15 2.08 -9.82 13.05
N THR A 16 2.43 -8.95 12.10
CA THR A 16 3.58 -9.11 11.20
C THR A 16 4.62 -8.02 11.42
N ALA A 17 5.77 -8.11 10.74
CA ALA A 17 6.79 -7.08 10.79
C ALA A 17 6.47 -5.94 9.81
N GLU A 18 6.84 -4.70 10.16
CA GLU A 18 6.67 -3.54 9.26
C GLU A 18 7.39 -3.76 7.91
N GLY A 19 8.55 -4.42 7.93
CA GLY A 19 9.27 -4.81 6.71
C GLY A 19 8.46 -5.75 5.80
N THR A 20 7.69 -6.67 6.38
CA THR A 20 6.80 -7.57 5.64
C THR A 20 5.69 -6.78 4.95
N VAL A 21 5.07 -5.83 5.66
CA VAL A 21 4.05 -4.92 5.07
C VAL A 21 4.65 -4.09 3.94
N LYS A 22 5.87 -3.56 4.11
CA LYS A 22 6.60 -2.83 3.05
C LYS A 22 6.84 -3.71 1.83
N ASN A 23 7.17 -4.99 2.01
CA ASN A 23 7.38 -5.92 0.91
C ASN A 23 6.07 -6.20 0.16
N HIS A 24 4.97 -6.41 0.88
CA HIS A 24 3.65 -6.56 0.26
C HIS A 24 3.24 -5.30 -0.52
N ALA A 25 3.39 -4.12 0.08
CA ALA A 25 3.12 -2.85 -0.59
C ALA A 25 3.97 -2.68 -1.86
N SER A 26 5.27 -2.99 -1.78
CA SER A 26 6.18 -2.95 -2.94
C SER A 26 5.76 -3.92 -4.04
N SER A 27 5.31 -5.13 -3.69
CA SER A 27 4.80 -6.11 -4.65
C SER A 27 3.51 -5.63 -5.32
N ILE A 28 2.60 -5.02 -4.55
CA ILE A 28 1.37 -4.42 -5.08
C ILE A 28 1.72 -3.27 -6.03
N PHE A 29 2.65 -2.40 -5.66
CA PHE A 29 3.09 -1.29 -6.50
C PHE A 29 3.72 -1.79 -7.80
N ALA A 30 4.57 -2.81 -7.73
CA ALA A 30 5.15 -3.45 -8.91
C ALA A 30 4.06 -4.03 -9.83
N LYS A 31 3.04 -4.70 -9.29
CA LYS A 31 1.89 -5.22 -10.06
C LYS A 31 1.04 -4.11 -10.69
N LEU A 32 0.92 -2.97 -10.01
CA LEU A 32 0.21 -1.79 -10.52
C LEU A 32 1.08 -0.92 -11.46
N GLY A 33 2.37 -1.23 -11.61
CA GLY A 33 3.31 -0.44 -12.43
C GLY A 33 3.66 0.92 -11.82
N VAL A 34 3.49 1.09 -10.52
CA VAL A 34 3.70 2.36 -9.80
C VAL A 34 4.90 2.26 -8.85
N ARG A 35 5.49 3.41 -8.49
CA ARG A 35 6.73 3.47 -7.70
C ARG A 35 6.51 3.75 -6.23
N ASP A 36 5.36 4.29 -5.86
CA ASP A 36 5.06 4.74 -4.52
C ASP A 36 3.55 4.71 -4.25
N ARG A 37 3.21 4.88 -2.96
CA ARG A 37 1.83 4.85 -2.46
C ARG A 37 0.95 5.91 -3.12
N THR A 38 1.47 7.11 -3.37
CA THR A 38 0.69 8.20 -3.96
C THR A 38 0.29 7.84 -5.38
N ARG A 39 1.24 7.36 -6.20
CA ARG A 39 0.94 6.87 -7.54
C ARG A 39 0.03 5.65 -7.51
N ALA A 40 0.15 4.76 -6.52
CA ALA A 40 -0.76 3.63 -6.37
C ALA A 40 -2.20 4.05 -6.09
N VAL A 41 -2.41 5.07 -5.25
CA VAL A 41 -3.75 5.63 -4.99
C VAL A 41 -4.31 6.28 -6.25
N LEU A 42 -3.52 7.11 -6.94
CA LEU A 42 -3.93 7.73 -8.21
C LEU A 42 -4.29 6.66 -9.25
N ARG A 43 -3.46 5.63 -9.38
CA ARG A 43 -3.72 4.52 -10.30
C ARG A 43 -4.96 3.72 -9.91
N GLY A 44 -5.20 3.53 -8.62
CA GLY A 44 -6.42 2.91 -8.09
C GLY A 44 -7.67 3.71 -8.46
N LEU A 45 -7.62 5.04 -8.37
CA LEU A 45 -8.69 5.94 -8.81
C LEU A 45 -8.93 5.84 -10.32
N GLU A 46 -7.87 5.84 -11.14
CA GLU A 46 -7.98 5.68 -12.61
C GLU A 46 -8.59 4.33 -13.00
N LEU A 47 -8.30 3.27 -12.25
CA LEU A 47 -8.80 1.92 -12.49
C LEU A 47 -10.19 1.66 -11.87
N GLY A 48 -10.73 2.61 -11.09
CA GLY A 48 -12.01 2.45 -10.39
C GLY A 48 -11.98 1.47 -9.21
N TYR A 49 -10.81 1.24 -8.61
CA TYR A 49 -10.65 0.38 -7.43
C TYR A 49 -10.91 1.10 -6.09
N ILE A 50 -10.98 2.44 -6.13
CA ILE A 50 -11.21 3.32 -4.98
C ILE A 50 -12.26 4.35 -5.37
#